data_AF-A0A3D4UXA9-F1
#
_entry.id   AF-A0A3D4UXA9-F1
#
_cell.length_a   1.000
_cell.length_b   1.000
_cell.length_c   1.000
_cell.angle_alpha   90.00
_cell.angle_beta   90.00
_cell.angle_gamma   90.00
#
_symmetry.space_group_name_H-M   'P 1'
#
loop_
_entity.id
_entity.type
_entity.pdbx_description
1 polymer ?
#
loop_
_entity_poly.entity_id
_entity_poly.type
_entity_poly.pdbx_seq_one_letter_code
_entity_poly.pdbx_strand_id
1 'polypeptide(L)'
;MKIQQTDRLAQMFLLRKDFMKSLSKEIPDAIPENIDITSKEGQKYLRDLALHGVEEMFEALQHLKNWKSHRKTEIKEKPNSDEFLEEIVDAFNYFFSLIILAGFDENDLFAAYLEKDTIINDRLKNGY
;
A
#
# COMPACT_ATOMS: atom_id res chain seq x y z
N MET A 1 -27.13 -3.88 21.00
CA MET A 1 -25.72 -4.32 21.01
C MET A 1 -25.04 -3.64 19.83
N LYS A 2 -24.26 -2.56 20.06
CA LYS A 2 -23.55 -1.87 18.97
C LYS A 2 -22.39 -2.77 18.55
N ILE A 3 -22.31 -3.11 17.27
CA ILE A 3 -21.14 -3.77 16.71
C ILE A 3 -19.96 -2.85 16.99
N GLN A 4 -19.04 -3.29 17.86
CA GLN A 4 -17.80 -2.59 18.11
C GLN A 4 -17.02 -2.69 16.79
N GLN A 5 -16.94 -1.58 16.06
CA GLN A 5 -16.29 -1.54 14.76
C GLN A 5 -14.82 -1.85 15.01
N THR A 6 -14.40 -3.05 14.65
CA THR A 6 -13.02 -3.50 14.81
C THR A 6 -12.10 -2.58 14.02
N ASP A 7 -10.94 -2.25 14.60
CA ASP A 7 -9.93 -1.42 13.93
C ASP A 7 -9.49 -2.11 12.63
N ARG A 8 -9.93 -1.56 11.50
CA ARG A 8 -9.70 -2.16 10.18
C ARG A 8 -8.25 -2.06 9.75
N LEU A 9 -7.54 -0.98 10.14
CA LEU A 9 -6.13 -0.82 9.79
C LEU A 9 -5.29 -1.85 10.54
N ALA A 10 -5.54 -1.99 11.85
CA ALA A 10 -4.89 -3.01 12.66
C ALA A 10 -5.16 -4.42 12.12
N GLN A 11 -6.39 -4.70 11.67
CA GLN A 11 -6.72 -5.98 11.02
C GLN A 11 -5.93 -6.21 9.73
N MET A 12 -5.78 -5.19 8.87
CA MET A 12 -5.01 -5.31 7.62
C MET A 12 -3.53 -5.59 7.91
N PHE A 13 -2.94 -4.89 8.87
CA PHE A 13 -1.56 -5.15 9.30
C PHE A 13 -1.38 -6.54 9.88
N LEU A 14 -2.32 -7.01 10.70
CA LEU A 14 -2.30 -8.36 11.27
C LEU A 14 -2.33 -9.42 10.16
N LEU A 15 -3.28 -9.33 9.22
CA LEU A 15 -3.39 -10.24 8.09
C LEU A 15 -2.11 -10.26 7.25
N ARG A 16 -1.48 -9.10 7.05
CA ARG A 16 -0.23 -9.01 6.31
C ARG A 16 0.95 -9.64 7.05
N LYS A 17 1.08 -9.39 8.36
CA LYS A 17 2.10 -10.02 9.22
C LYS A 17 1.96 -11.55 9.19
N ASP A 18 0.74 -12.06 9.29
CA ASP A 18 0.44 -13.50 9.23
C ASP A 18 0.77 -14.11 7.86
N PHE A 19 0.44 -13.41 6.78
CA PHE A 19 0.83 -13.82 5.43
C PHE A 19 2.36 -13.87 5.28
N MET A 20 3.08 -12.81 5.67
CA MET A 20 4.53 -12.74 5.55
C MET A 20 5.21 -13.87 6.32
N LYS A 21 4.74 -14.16 7.54
CA LYS A 21 5.21 -15.29 8.34
C LYS A 21 4.97 -16.63 7.65
N SER A 22 3.79 -16.80 7.03
CA SER A 22 3.47 -18.01 6.28
C SER A 22 4.35 -18.13 5.04
N LEU A 23 4.57 -17.03 4.32
CA LEU A 23 5.42 -16.99 3.13
C LEU A 23 6.88 -17.33 3.45
N SER A 24 7.47 -16.77 4.50
CA SER A 24 8.84 -17.12 4.93
C SER A 24 8.97 -18.57 5.38
N LYS A 25 7.89 -19.19 5.89
CA LYS A 25 7.91 -20.61 6.27
C LYS A 25 7.90 -21.52 5.05
N GLU A 26 7.06 -21.22 4.07
CA GLU A 26 6.90 -22.06 2.87
C GLU A 26 7.98 -21.77 1.81
N ILE A 27 8.49 -20.53 1.77
CA ILE A 27 9.54 -20.07 0.85
C ILE A 27 10.58 -19.26 1.67
N PRO A 28 11.59 -19.94 2.26
CA PRO A 28 12.55 -19.32 3.19
C PRO A 28 13.26 -18.05 2.69
N ASP A 29 13.50 -17.94 1.38
CA ASP A 29 14.24 -16.82 0.79
C ASP A 29 13.33 -15.74 0.16
N ALA A 30 12.00 -15.85 0.27
CA ALA A 30 11.07 -14.90 -0.35
C ALA A 30 11.06 -13.53 0.35
N ILE A 31 11.23 -13.51 1.68
CA ILE A 31 11.29 -12.30 2.48
C ILE A 31 12.47 -12.43 3.44
N PRO A 32 13.38 -11.44 3.50
CA PRO A 32 14.49 -11.45 4.44
C PRO A 32 13.99 -11.39 5.88
N GLU A 33 14.60 -12.17 6.78
CA GLU A 33 14.20 -12.21 8.20
C GLU A 33 14.38 -10.87 8.92
N ASN A 34 15.40 -10.11 8.55
CA ASN A 34 15.71 -8.80 9.12
C ASN A 34 16.17 -7.83 8.04
N ILE A 35 15.68 -6.59 8.09
CA ILE A 35 16.12 -5.50 7.23
C ILE A 35 16.72 -4.39 8.09
N ASP A 36 18.00 -4.10 7.86
CA ASP A 36 18.62 -2.88 8.38
C ASP A 36 18.37 -1.73 7.39
N ILE A 37 17.42 -0.84 7.72
CA ILE A 37 17.09 0.33 6.90
C ILE A 37 18.26 1.34 6.77
N THR A 38 19.27 1.25 7.64
CA THR A 38 20.47 2.10 7.56
C THR A 38 21.51 1.54 6.60
N SER A 39 21.39 0.25 6.23
CA SER A 39 22.29 -0.41 5.28
C SER A 39 21.93 -0.13 3.82
N LYS A 40 22.94 -0.22 2.94
CA LYS A 40 22.75 -0.06 1.49
C LYS A 40 21.86 -1.17 0.93
N GLU A 41 22.06 -2.39 1.41
CA GLU A 41 21.33 -3.59 0.98
C GLU A 41 19.86 -3.50 1.39
N GLY A 42 19.59 -3.12 2.66
CA GLY A 42 18.23 -2.92 3.14
C GLY A 42 17.49 -1.81 2.39
N GLN A 43 18.14 -0.68 2.14
CA GLN A 43 17.55 0.42 1.35
C GLN A 43 17.22 0.00 -0.08
N LYS A 44 18.08 -0.79 -0.73
CA LYS A 44 17.79 -1.35 -2.05
C LYS A 44 16.57 -2.26 -2.02
N TYR A 45 16.54 -3.19 -1.07
CA TYR A 45 15.42 -4.12 -0.94
C TYR A 45 14.10 -3.38 -0.71
N LEU A 46 14.05 -2.44 0.25
CA LEU A 46 12.84 -1.67 0.53
C LEU A 46 12.40 -0.83 -0.67
N ARG A 47 13.35 -0.27 -1.44
CA ARG A 47 13.05 0.44 -2.69
C ARG A 47 12.45 -0.49 -3.73
N ASP A 48 13.03 -1.66 -3.95
CA ASP A 48 12.54 -2.61 -4.95
C ASP A 48 11.15 -3.13 -4.56
N LEU A 49 10.93 -3.40 -3.26
CA LEU A 49 9.61 -3.76 -2.73
C LEU A 49 8.56 -2.65 -2.93
N ALA A 50 8.95 -1.38 -2.76
CA ALA A 50 8.06 -0.25 -3.05
C ALA A 50 7.72 -0.17 -4.54
N LEU A 51 8.67 -0.49 -5.42
CA LEU A 51 8.45 -0.49 -6.87
C LEU A 51 7.46 -1.58 -7.29
N HIS A 52 7.50 -2.76 -6.67
CA HIS A 52 6.49 -3.79 -6.92
C HIS A 52 5.07 -3.31 -6.59
N GLY A 53 4.87 -2.63 -5.46
CA GLY A 53 3.55 -2.02 -5.18
C GLY A 53 3.12 -0.96 -6.20
N VAL A 54 4.07 -0.26 -6.83
CA VAL A 54 3.78 0.67 -7.93
C VAL A 54 3.47 -0.07 -9.24
N GLU A 55 4.09 -1.22 -9.49
CA GLU A 55 3.78 -2.10 -10.62
C GLU A 55 2.31 -2.56 -10.55
N GLU A 56 1.83 -3.00 -9.39
CA GLU A 56 0.42 -3.37 -9.19
C GLU A 56 -0.54 -2.19 -9.44
N MET A 57 -0.13 -0.97 -9.06
CA MET A 57 -0.92 0.21 -9.41
C MET A 57 -0.99 0.44 -10.92
N PHE A 58 0.05 0.09 -11.70
CA PHE A 58 -0.04 0.14 -13.15
C PHE A 58 -1.01 -0.90 -13.70
N GLU A 59 -1.11 -2.09 -13.09
CA GLU A 59 -2.10 -3.12 -13.42
C GLU A 59 -3.53 -2.59 -13.19
N ALA A 60 -3.78 -2.01 -12.00
CA ALA A 60 -5.05 -1.33 -11.69
C ALA A 60 -5.41 -0.28 -12.76
N LEU A 61 -4.46 0.58 -13.15
CA LEU A 61 -4.69 1.62 -14.15
C LEU A 61 -5.07 1.07 -15.53
N GLN A 62 -4.73 -0.19 -15.85
CA GLN A 62 -5.14 -0.81 -17.11
C GLN A 62 -6.66 -0.95 -17.20
N HIS A 63 -7.39 -1.03 -16.09
CA HIS A 63 -8.86 -1.14 -16.09
C HIS A 63 -9.56 0.18 -16.43
N LEU A 64 -8.86 1.32 -16.36
CA LEU A 64 -9.41 2.66 -16.63
C LEU A 64 -9.35 3.05 -18.12
N LYS A 65 -10.09 2.34 -18.99
CA LYS A 65 -9.91 2.40 -20.46
C LYS A 65 -10.08 3.78 -21.13
N ASN A 66 -10.80 4.72 -20.51
CA ASN A 66 -11.04 6.07 -21.03
C ASN A 66 -9.98 7.13 -20.60
N TRP A 67 -8.84 6.72 -20.03
CA TRP A 67 -7.81 7.63 -19.52
C TRP A 67 -7.17 8.56 -20.58
N LYS A 68 -7.16 8.18 -21.86
CA LYS A 68 -6.51 8.95 -22.93
C LYS A 68 -7.33 10.18 -23.29
N SER A 69 -6.91 11.36 -22.84
CA SER A 69 -7.58 12.65 -23.11
C SER A 69 -7.75 12.99 -24.60
N HIS A 70 -6.90 12.46 -25.48
CA HIS A 70 -6.96 12.67 -26.93
C HIS A 70 -7.88 11.68 -27.66
N ARG A 71 -8.49 10.72 -26.95
CA ARG A 71 -9.45 9.78 -27.55
C ARG A 71 -10.76 10.52 -27.84
N LYS A 72 -11.17 10.54 -29.11
CA LYS A 72 -12.42 11.20 -29.55
C LYS A 72 -13.68 10.36 -29.33
N THR A 73 -13.51 9.05 -29.14
CA THR A 73 -14.61 8.10 -28.91
C THR A 73 -14.62 7.65 -27.45
N GLU A 74 -15.80 7.33 -26.93
CA GLU A 74 -15.94 6.76 -25.59
C GLU A 74 -15.96 5.23 -25.65
N ILE A 75 -15.17 4.59 -24.78
CA ILE A 75 -15.28 3.15 -24.55
C ILE A 75 -16.49 2.94 -23.62
N LYS A 76 -17.53 2.29 -24.16
CA LYS A 76 -18.81 2.03 -23.46
C LYS A 76 -18.80 0.76 -22.61
N GLU A 77 -17.77 -0.06 -22.77
CA GLU A 77 -17.57 -1.23 -21.91
C GLU A 77 -17.36 -0.77 -20.47
N LYS A 78 -18.08 -1.38 -19.53
CA LYS A 78 -17.96 -1.05 -18.13
C LYS A 78 -16.57 -1.48 -17.63
N PRO A 79 -15.84 -0.62 -16.90
CA PRO A 79 -14.61 -1.04 -16.24
C PRO A 79 -14.85 -2.23 -15.32
N ASN A 80 -13.96 -3.22 -15.34
CA ASN A 80 -13.97 -4.28 -14.35
C ASN A 80 -13.54 -3.68 -12.99
N SER A 81 -14.52 -3.31 -12.18
CA SER A 81 -14.29 -2.58 -10.93
C SER A 81 -13.78 -3.49 -9.82
N ASP A 82 -14.08 -4.79 -9.91
CA ASP A 82 -13.65 -5.79 -8.93
C ASP A 82 -12.15 -6.08 -9.11
N GLU A 83 -11.72 -6.36 -10.35
CA GLU A 83 -10.28 -6.48 -10.67
C GLU A 83 -9.53 -5.19 -10.34
N PHE A 84 -10.07 -4.01 -10.68
CA PHE A 84 -9.44 -2.73 -10.32
C PHE A 84 -9.17 -2.58 -8.82
N LEU A 85 -10.12 -3.02 -7.98
CA LEU A 85 -9.96 -2.96 -6.53
C LEU A 85 -9.00 -4.03 -6.03
N GLU A 86 -9.00 -5.22 -6.62
CA GLU A 86 -8.07 -6.32 -6.32
C GLU A 86 -6.63 -5.87 -6.55
N GLU A 87 -6.31 -5.28 -7.71
CA GLU A 87 -4.96 -4.77 -8.00
C GLU A 87 -4.52 -3.64 -7.04
N ILE A 88 -5.47 -2.82 -6.58
CA ILE A 88 -5.20 -1.84 -5.52
C ILE A 88 -4.86 -2.55 -4.20
N VAL A 89 -5.60 -3.61 -3.84
CA VAL A 89 -5.30 -4.41 -2.64
C VAL A 89 -3.91 -5.03 -2.74
N ASP A 90 -3.49 -5.49 -3.92
CA ASP A 90 -2.15 -6.04 -4.14
C ASP A 90 -1.06 -4.97 -3.97
N ALA A 91 -1.27 -3.77 -4.52
CA ALA A 91 -0.39 -2.63 -4.24
C ALA A 91 -0.28 -2.33 -2.73
N PHE A 92 -1.42 -2.32 -2.02
CA PHE A 92 -1.45 -2.11 -0.58
C PHE A 92 -0.71 -3.22 0.20
N ASN A 93 -0.80 -4.48 -0.23
CA ASN A 93 -0.07 -5.58 0.39
C ASN A 93 1.45 -5.38 0.31
N TYR A 94 1.96 -4.88 -0.81
CA TYR A 94 3.36 -4.48 -0.95
C TYR A 94 3.70 -3.30 -0.03
N PHE A 95 2.86 -2.26 0.03
CA PHE A 95 3.10 -1.11 0.90
C PHE A 95 3.04 -1.44 2.39
N PHE A 96 2.13 -2.31 2.84
CA PHE A 96 2.13 -2.79 4.22
C PHE A 96 3.39 -3.60 4.53
N SER A 97 3.82 -4.47 3.61
CA SER A 97 5.08 -5.21 3.76
C SER A 97 6.27 -4.25 3.91
N LEU A 98 6.32 -3.20 3.08
CA LEU A 98 7.34 -2.15 3.14
C LEU A 98 7.36 -1.46 4.50
N ILE A 99 6.21 -1.05 5.02
CA ILE A 99 6.10 -0.37 6.32
C ILE A 99 6.57 -1.30 7.45
N ILE A 100 6.07 -2.54 7.45
CA ILE A 100 6.42 -3.57 8.46
C ILE A 100 7.93 -3.85 8.44
N LEU A 101 8.51 -4.08 7.25
CA LEU A 101 9.94 -4.40 7.11
C LEU A 101 10.85 -3.19 7.34
N ALA A 102 10.35 -1.97 7.16
CA ALA A 102 11.04 -0.75 7.55
C ALA A 102 11.04 -0.51 9.07
N GLY A 103 10.34 -1.36 9.85
CA GLY A 103 10.33 -1.32 11.31
C GLY A 103 9.19 -0.51 11.91
N PHE A 104 8.14 -0.23 11.13
CA PHE A 104 6.97 0.54 11.58
C PHE A 104 5.73 -0.35 11.71
N ASP A 105 4.79 0.06 12.55
CA ASP A 105 3.50 -0.60 12.72
C ASP A 105 2.31 0.27 12.30
N GLU A 106 1.09 -0.25 12.50
CA GLU A 106 -0.16 0.44 12.21
C GLU A 106 -0.34 1.74 13.00
N ASN A 107 0.19 1.81 14.23
CA ASN A 107 0.10 2.99 15.08
C ASN A 107 1.07 4.07 14.59
N ASP A 108 2.29 3.68 14.21
CA ASP A 108 3.27 4.57 13.62
C ASP A 108 2.72 5.22 12.34
N LEU A 109 2.17 4.40 11.44
CA LEU A 109 1.54 4.89 10.20
C LEU A 109 0.40 5.86 10.49
N PHE A 110 -0.50 5.49 11.40
CA PHE A 110 -1.66 6.33 11.73
C PHE A 110 -1.25 7.64 12.40
N ALA A 111 -0.28 7.61 13.31
CA ALA A 111 0.26 8.81 13.95
C ALA A 111 0.89 9.75 12.91
N ALA A 112 1.72 9.22 11.99
CA ALA A 112 2.31 9.99 10.91
C ALA A 112 1.24 10.58 9.97
N TYR A 113 0.15 9.85 9.73
CA TYR A 113 -0.98 10.34 8.94
C TYR A 113 -1.67 11.54 9.61
N LEU A 114 -1.95 11.45 10.92
CA LEU A 114 -2.57 12.54 11.69
C LEU A 114 -1.68 13.79 11.75
N GLU A 115 -0.38 13.62 11.96
CA GLU A 115 0.57 14.72 11.95
C GLU A 115 0.57 15.40 10.57
N LYS A 116 0.61 14.60 9.50
CA LYS A 116 0.59 15.11 8.13
C LYS A 116 -0.69 15.87 7.81
N ASP A 117 -1.84 15.36 8.22
CA ASP A 117 -3.14 16.01 8.04
C ASP A 117 -3.19 17.36 8.74
N THR A 118 -2.71 17.43 9.99
CA THR A 118 -2.61 18.69 10.76
C THR A 118 -1.77 19.71 10.01
N ILE A 119 -0.58 19.32 9.55
CA ILE A 119 0.33 20.19 8.79
C ILE A 119 -0.30 20.69 7.49
N ILE A 120 -1.00 19.83 6.74
CA ILE A 120 -1.65 20.20 5.48
C ILE A 120 -2.78 21.21 5.73
N ASN A 121 -3.62 20.95 6.74
CA ASN A 121 -4.70 21.85 7.09
C ASN A 121 -4.21 23.21 7.58
N ASP A 122 -3.14 23.24 8.38
CA ASP A 122 -2.54 24.49 8.82
C ASP A 122 -1.93 25.28 7.65
N ARG A 123 -1.30 24.59 6.70
CA ARG A 123 -0.79 25.21 5.45
C ARG A 123 -1.91 25.83 4.63
N LEU A 124 -3.05 25.14 4.50
CA LEU A 124 -4.22 25.68 3.78
C LEU A 124 -4.80 26.91 4.47
N LYS A 125 -4.86 26.92 5.81
CA LYS A 125 -5.40 28.04 6.60
C LYS A 125 -4.46 29.25 6.63
N ASN A 126 -3.15 29.02 6.66
CA ASN A 126 -2.14 30.06 6.82
C ASN A 126 -1.52 30.51 5.49
N GLY A 127 -2.14 30.16 4.36
CA GLY A 127 -1.81 30.70 3.04
C GLY A 127 -0.49 30.18 2.48
N TYR A 128 -0.50 28.94 2.01
CA TYR A 128 0.35 28.60 0.86
C TYR A 128 0.20 29.64 -0.26
#